data_AF-A0A967FJE5-F1
#
_entry.id   AF-A0A967FJE5-F1
#
_cell.length_a   1.000
_cell.length_b   1.000
_cell.length_c   1.000
_cell.angle_alpha   90.00
_cell.angle_beta   90.00
_cell.angle_gamma   90.00
#
_symmetry.space_group_name_H-M   'P 1'
#
loop_
_entity.id
_entity.type
_entity.pdbx_description
1 polymer ?
#
loop_
_entity_poly.entity_id
_entity_poly.type
_entity_poly.pdbx_seq_one_letter_code
_entity_poly.pdbx_strand_id
1 'polypeptide(L)'
;MFSLTVRDSMMVAHSLKDPSFGPAQRLHGATFIVDLQFIAETLDSQNVVIDIQVARDILGQAIAPLAFQNLDDLEEFHGHLTTAEYLAAHICARTR
;
A
#
# COMPACT_ATOMS: atom_id res chain seq x y z
N MET A 1 -0.50 4.41 -24.51
CA MET A 1 -0.34 3.84 -23.15
C MET A 1 -1.69 3.88 -22.48
N PHE A 2 -2.15 2.74 -21.99
CA PHE A 2 -3.42 2.57 -21.29
C PHE A 2 -3.13 2.29 -19.81
N SER A 3 -4.00 2.77 -18.91
CA SER A 3 -3.85 2.51 -17.48
C SER A 3 -5.18 2.21 -16.82
N LEU A 4 -5.16 1.31 -15.84
CA LEU A 4 -6.26 1.07 -14.92
C LEU A 4 -5.76 1.29 -13.49
N THR A 5 -6.48 2.11 -12.73
CA THR A 5 -6.21 2.32 -11.30
C THR A 5 -7.36 1.78 -10.49
N VAL A 6 -7.04 0.95 -9.49
CA VAL A 6 -7.98 0.54 -8.44
C VAL A 6 -7.57 1.17 -7.12
N ARG A 7 -8.55 1.44 -6.26
CA ARG A 7 -8.35 2.10 -4.97
C ARG A 7 -8.96 1.27 -3.86
N ASP A 8 -8.24 1.20 -2.75
CA ASP A 8 -8.73 0.68 -1.48
C ASP A 8 -8.15 1.50 -0.32
N SER A 9 -8.45 1.13 0.92
CA SER A 9 -7.94 1.79 2.10
C SER A 9 -7.52 0.81 3.19
N MET A 10 -6.50 1.17 3.96
CA MET A 10 -6.11 0.44 5.15
C MET A 10 -6.00 1.40 6.34
N MET A 11 -6.54 0.98 7.48
CA MET A 11 -6.39 1.68 8.76
C MET A 11 -5.28 1.01 9.54
N VAL A 12 -4.32 1.78 10.04
CA VAL A 12 -3.16 1.26 10.78
C VAL A 12 -2.83 2.15 11.98
N ALA A 13 -2.04 1.63 12.91
CA ALA A 13 -1.29 2.42 13.86
C ALA A 13 0.21 2.29 13.59
N HIS A 14 1.00 3.34 13.84
CA HIS A 14 2.46 3.30 13.78
C HIS A 14 3.12 4.46 14.54
N SER A 15 4.45 4.42 14.68
CA SER A 15 5.24 5.55 15.12
C SER A 15 6.49 5.77 14.26
N LEU A 16 6.87 7.02 14.05
CA LEU A 16 8.06 7.39 13.28
C LEU A 16 9.15 7.87 14.23
N LYS A 17 9.93 6.92 14.79
CA LYS A 17 10.91 7.13 15.87
C LYS A 17 12.20 7.85 15.43
N ASP A 18 12.08 8.91 14.66
CA ASP A 18 13.18 9.83 14.33
C ASP A 18 12.81 11.27 14.75
N PRO A 19 13.74 12.04 15.36
CA PRO A 19 13.47 13.38 15.87
C PRO A 19 12.88 14.35 14.83
N SER A 20 13.17 14.16 13.55
CA SER A 20 12.67 15.01 12.46
C SER A 20 11.16 14.93 12.25
N PHE A 21 10.50 13.86 12.71
CA PHE A 21 9.06 13.66 12.55
C PHE A 21 8.19 14.31 13.64
N GLY A 22 8.81 15.01 14.61
CA GLY A 22 8.09 15.80 15.61
C GLY A 22 6.97 15.00 16.31
N PRO A 23 5.71 15.46 16.30
CA PRO A 23 4.60 14.74 16.94
C PRO A 23 4.38 13.29 16.47
N ALA A 24 4.74 12.96 15.22
CA ALA A 24 4.55 11.63 14.64
C ALA A 24 5.52 10.57 15.19
N GLN A 25 6.47 10.98 16.05
CA GLN A 25 7.24 10.07 16.90
C GLN A 25 6.39 9.31 17.90
N ARG A 26 5.22 9.85 18.29
CA ARG A 26 4.27 9.14 19.15
C ARG A 26 3.47 8.13 18.33
N LEU A 27 3.06 7.05 18.98
CA LEU A 27 2.09 6.12 18.39
C LEU A 27 0.83 6.89 17.99
N HIS A 28 0.44 6.77 16.73
CA HIS A 28 -0.74 7.39 16.16
C HIS A 28 -1.32 6.49 15.07
N GLY A 29 -2.53 6.83 14.63
CA GLY A 29 -3.22 6.11 13.56
C GLY A 29 -3.22 6.87 12.24
N ALA A 30 -3.36 6.13 11.15
CA ALA A 30 -3.59 6.67 9.81
C ALA A 30 -4.58 5.79 9.05
N THR A 31 -5.44 6.43 8.25
CA THR A 31 -6.17 5.75 7.18
C THR A 31 -5.44 6.06 5.88
N PHE A 32 -4.71 5.09 5.36
CA PHE A 32 -4.05 5.21 4.06
C PHE A 32 -5.05 4.89 2.96
N ILE A 33 -5.18 5.81 2.00
CA ILE A 33 -5.82 5.53 0.72
C ILE A 33 -4.74 5.02 -0.22
N VAL A 34 -4.93 3.82 -0.77
CA VAL A 34 -3.93 3.14 -1.60
C VAL A 34 -4.46 3.03 -3.01
N ASP A 35 -3.74 3.65 -3.94
CA ASP A 35 -3.97 3.52 -5.38
C ASP A 35 -2.96 2.54 -5.98
N LEU A 36 -3.46 1.51 -6.68
CA LEU A 36 -2.63 0.60 -7.46
C LEU A 36 -2.94 0.79 -8.94
N GLN A 37 -1.92 1.18 -9.71
CA GLN A 37 -2.04 1.44 -11.15
C GLN A 37 -1.34 0.36 -11.97
N PHE A 38 -2.08 -0.27 -12.86
CA PHE A 38 -1.57 -1.15 -13.91
C PHE A 38 -1.46 -0.37 -15.21
N ILE A 39 -0.36 -0.53 -15.93
CA ILE A 39 -0.07 0.22 -17.15
C ILE A 39 0.38 -0.73 -18.26
N ALA A 40 -0.19 -0.59 -19.45
CA ALA A 40 0.15 -1.38 -20.62
C ALA A 40 0.28 -0.50 -21.88
N GLU A 41 1.13 -0.91 -22.83
CA GLU A 41 1.26 -0.20 -24.11
C GLU A 41 0.02 -0.39 -25.00
N THR A 42 -0.55 -1.60 -24.99
CA THR A 42 -1.74 -2.00 -25.74
C THR A 42 -2.77 -2.65 -24.81
N LEU A 43 -4.03 -2.69 -25.26
CA LEU A 43 -5.06 -3.50 -24.60
C LEU A 43 -4.94 -4.97 -25.03
N ASP A 44 -5.43 -5.89 -24.20
CA ASP A 44 -5.49 -7.31 -24.51
C ASP A 44 -6.62 -7.65 -25.50
N SER A 45 -6.84 -8.95 -25.78
CA SER A 45 -7.90 -9.42 -26.68
C SER A 45 -9.33 -9.10 -26.22
N GLN A 46 -9.51 -8.73 -24.95
CA GLN A 46 -10.78 -8.33 -24.36
C GLN A 46 -10.93 -6.80 -24.28
N ASN A 47 -10.01 -6.03 -24.87
CA ASN A 47 -9.94 -4.57 -24.80
C ASN A 47 -9.77 -4.02 -23.37
N VAL A 48 -9.04 -4.72 -22.50
CA VAL A 48 -8.72 -4.23 -21.14
C VAL A 48 -7.20 -4.21 -20.90
N VAL A 49 -6.77 -3.49 -19.85
CA VAL A 49 -5.39 -3.55 -19.35
C VAL A 49 -5.19 -4.81 -18.50
N ILE A 50 -6.17 -5.09 -17.64
CA ILE A 50 -6.28 -6.24 -16.76
C ILE A 50 -7.76 -6.36 -16.36
N ASP A 51 -8.22 -7.56 -16.03
CA ASP A 51 -9.54 -7.74 -15.38
C ASP A 51 -9.60 -6.93 -14.08
N ILE A 52 -10.66 -6.12 -13.92
CA ILE A 52 -10.78 -5.20 -12.78
C ILE A 52 -10.97 -5.93 -11.44
N GLN A 53 -11.62 -7.11 -11.45
CA GLN A 53 -11.77 -7.89 -10.23
C GLN A 53 -10.42 -8.44 -9.80
N VAL A 54 -9.62 -8.96 -10.74
CA VAL A 54 -8.24 -9.40 -10.47
C VAL A 54 -7.39 -8.25 -9.92
N ALA A 55 -7.45 -7.06 -10.52
CA ALA A 55 -6.72 -5.89 -10.03
C ALA A 55 -7.11 -5.52 -8.58
N ARG A 56 -8.41 -5.55 -8.25
CA ARG A 56 -8.92 -5.30 -6.90
C ARG A 56 -8.47 -6.37 -5.91
N ASP A 57 -8.50 -7.64 -6.31
CA ASP A 57 -8.09 -8.75 -5.47
C ASP A 57 -6.58 -8.68 -5.16
N ILE A 58 -5.75 -8.32 -6.15
CA ILE A 58 -4.32 -8.08 -5.95
C ILE A 58 -4.09 -6.99 -4.91
N LEU A 59 -4.74 -5.82 -5.06
CA LEU A 59 -4.61 -4.72 -4.08
C LEU A 59 -5.08 -5.15 -2.69
N GLY A 60 -6.26 -5.78 -2.59
CA GLY A 60 -6.82 -6.24 -1.33
C GLY A 60 -5.91 -7.23 -0.61
N GLN A 61 -5.34 -8.21 -1.32
CA GLN A 61 -4.40 -9.18 -0.76
C GLN A 61 -3.08 -8.53 -0.32
N ALA A 62 -2.61 -7.51 -1.04
CA ALA A 62 -1.38 -6.81 -0.70
C ALA A 62 -1.51 -6.01 0.60
N ILE A 63 -2.65 -5.36 0.84
CA ILE A 63 -2.85 -4.51 2.03
C ILE A 63 -3.49 -5.24 3.22
N ALA A 64 -4.17 -6.38 2.99
CA ALA A 64 -4.87 -7.11 4.06
C ALA A 64 -3.99 -7.47 5.27
N PRO A 65 -2.71 -7.86 5.12
CA PRO A 65 -1.85 -8.17 6.26
C PRO A 65 -1.43 -6.94 7.08
N LEU A 66 -1.57 -5.75 6.51
CA LEU A 66 -1.26 -4.47 7.17
C LEU A 66 -2.49 -3.84 7.81
N ALA A 67 -3.69 -4.14 7.29
CA ALA A 67 -4.94 -3.55 7.74
C ALA A 67 -5.26 -3.93 9.19
N PHE A 68 -5.71 -2.94 9.96
CA PHE A 68 -6.05 -3.05 11.38
C PHE A 68 -4.89 -3.54 12.28
N GLN A 69 -3.65 -3.34 11.86
CA GLN A 69 -2.45 -3.67 12.64
C GLN A 69 -1.78 -2.42 13.21
N ASN A 70 -0.98 -2.63 14.25
CA ASN A 70 0.09 -1.71 14.62
C ASN A 70 1.36 -2.13 13.87
N LEU A 71 1.84 -1.28 12.97
CA LEU A 71 2.99 -1.59 12.12
C LEU A 71 4.29 -1.69 12.92
N ASP A 72 4.36 -1.08 14.09
CA ASP A 72 5.51 -1.19 15.00
C ASP A 72 5.68 -2.62 15.56
N ASP A 73 4.61 -3.42 15.56
CA ASP A 73 4.61 -4.80 16.09
C ASP A 73 4.91 -5.85 15.01
N LEU A 74 4.99 -5.45 13.74
CA LEU A 74 5.27 -6.35 12.62
C LEU A 74 6.78 -6.54 12.46
N GLU A 75 7.25 -7.78 12.61
CA GLU A 75 8.68 -8.12 12.51
C GLU A 75 9.33 -7.64 11.21
N GLU A 76 8.58 -7.65 10.11
CA GLU A 76 9.05 -7.20 8.80
C GLU A 76 9.39 -5.70 8.73
N PHE A 77 8.92 -4.89 9.69
CA PHE A 77 9.19 -3.45 9.77
C PHE A 77 10.17 -3.05 10.87
N HIS A 78 10.73 -4.02 11.60
CA HIS A 78 11.74 -3.74 12.60
C HIS A 78 12.97 -3.03 11.97
N GLY A 79 13.32 -1.87 12.54
CA GLY A 79 14.43 -1.06 12.04
C GLY A 79 14.08 -0.15 10.85
N HIS A 80 12.83 -0.14 10.41
CA HIS A 80 12.34 0.75 9.35
C HIS A 80 11.33 1.77 9.90
N LEU A 81 11.39 2.99 9.38
CA LEU A 81 10.32 3.97 9.58
C LEU A 81 9.22 3.68 8.56
N THR A 82 8.02 3.35 9.03
CA THR A 82 6.86 3.03 8.19
C THR A 82 6.22 4.30 7.62
N THR A 83 7.00 5.10 6.88
CA THR A 83 6.49 6.29 6.18
C THR A 83 5.56 5.89 5.04
N ALA A 84 4.79 6.84 4.51
CA ALA A 84 3.90 6.58 3.38
C ALA A 84 4.67 6.06 2.15
N GLU A 85 5.86 6.60 1.89
CA GLU A 85 6.73 6.22 0.79
C GLU A 85 7.27 4.80 0.96
N TYR A 86 7.71 4.44 2.17
CA TYR A 86 8.19 3.09 2.45
C TYR A 86 7.05 2.07 2.31
N LEU A 87 5.87 2.37 2.86
CA LEU A 87 4.70 1.51 2.75
C LEU A 87 4.24 1.37 1.30
N ALA A 88 4.28 2.44 0.50
CA ALA A 88 3.95 2.37 -0.93
C ALA A 88 4.91 1.44 -1.69
N ALA A 89 6.22 1.52 -1.41
CA ALA A 89 7.20 0.61 -2.00
C ALA A 89 6.98 -0.85 -1.56
N HIS A 90 6.69 -1.06 -0.28
CA HIS A 90 6.41 -2.37 0.29
C HIS A 90 5.16 -3.02 -0.33
N ILE A 91 4.06 -2.27 -0.43
CA ILE A 91 2.81 -2.73 -1.06
C ILE A 91 3.06 -3.05 -2.53
N CYS A 92 3.75 -2.18 -3.27
CA CYS A 92 4.07 -2.39 -4.68
C CYS A 92 4.93 -3.64 -4.92
N ALA A 93 5.82 -3.99 -3.99
CA ALA A 93 6.61 -5.22 -4.09
C ALA A 93 5.75 -6.50 -3.96
N ARG A 94 4.56 -6.42 -3.34
CA ARG A 94 3.62 -7.53 -3.12
C ARG A 94 2.61 -7.70 -4.25
N THR A 95 2.56 -6.77 -5.20
CA THR A 95 1.62 -6.77 -6.34
C THR A 95 2.29 -7.16 -7.66
N ARG A 96 3.54 -7.64 -7.61
CA ARG A 96 4.30 -8.13 -8.76
C ARG A 96 4.10 -9.62 -8.95
#